data_AF-A0A1X9I1X3-F1
#
_entry.id   AF-A0A1X9I1X3-F1
#
_cell.length_a   1.000
_cell.length_b   1.000
_cell.length_c   1.000
_cell.angle_alpha   90.00
_cell.angle_beta   90.00
_cell.angle_gamma   90.00
#
_symmetry.space_group_name_H-M   'P 1'
#
loop_
_entity.id
_entity.type
_entity.pdbx_description
1 polymer ?
#
loop_
_entity_poly.entity_id
_entity_poly.type
_entity_poly.pdbx_seq_one_letter_code
_entity_poly.pdbx_strand_id
1 'polypeptide(L)'
;MLYLCLEDTFCRIQDRLFRLTDEASGRLHFAVASCKLSDGLIVQLEDYLKDYPDSRLIVIDTLQKVRTASKDNAYASDYGDISLIKDFADRHSLAVIVVHHIRKQNDSDVFNKVSGTTGLTGSADATFVLEKEKRASDTAKLYVTGRDTPYQEYTLRFRDCRWELVERKTQEQLAKETIPDVLFRLVDFMRDKEEWIGTATELLAAMGETETIPTVITKWLNEYRTTFLSENRICYQYSRRKDGRRIALARRAGDSGDGGDSDIRIPPCYCH
;
A
#
# COMPACT_ATOMS: atom_id res chain seq x y z
N MET A 1 -19.90 -6.03 -20.35
CA MET A 1 -18.46 -6.03 -19.98
C MET A 1 -17.70 -6.48 -21.21
N LEU A 2 -16.63 -5.77 -21.55
CA LEU A 2 -15.69 -6.19 -22.59
C LEU A 2 -14.40 -6.67 -21.95
N TYR A 3 -13.87 -7.80 -22.41
CA TYR A 3 -12.54 -8.27 -22.07
C TYR A 3 -11.72 -8.44 -23.35
N LEU A 4 -10.69 -7.60 -23.53
CA LEU A 4 -9.69 -7.73 -24.57
C LEU A 4 -8.59 -8.70 -24.11
N CYS A 5 -8.70 -9.99 -24.44
CA CYS A 5 -7.73 -11.04 -24.12
C CYS A 5 -6.67 -11.17 -25.23
N LEU A 6 -5.81 -10.17 -25.37
CA LEU A 6 -4.93 -9.96 -26.53
C LEU A 6 -3.71 -10.91 -26.60
N GLU A 7 -3.51 -11.74 -25.56
CA GLU A 7 -2.50 -12.80 -25.52
C GLU A 7 -3.08 -14.21 -25.54
N ASP A 8 -4.41 -14.34 -25.58
CA ASP A 8 -5.10 -15.62 -25.61
C ASP A 8 -5.64 -15.93 -27.01
N THR A 9 -6.01 -17.20 -27.20
CA THR A 9 -6.74 -17.67 -28.38
C THR A 9 -8.16 -18.03 -27.97
N PHE A 10 -9.09 -18.09 -28.94
CA PHE A 10 -10.46 -18.52 -28.65
C PHE A 10 -10.54 -19.85 -27.90
N CYS A 11 -9.73 -20.84 -28.30
CA CYS A 11 -9.66 -22.14 -27.62
C CYS A 11 -9.23 -22.00 -26.15
N ARG A 12 -8.19 -21.20 -25.86
CA ARG A 12 -7.75 -20.97 -24.47
C ARG A 12 -8.81 -20.26 -23.63
N ILE A 13 -9.56 -19.33 -24.21
CA ILE A 13 -10.66 -18.63 -23.51
C ILE A 13 -11.79 -19.61 -23.21
N GLN A 14 -12.18 -20.42 -24.19
CA GLN A 14 -13.23 -21.43 -24.05
C GLN A 14 -12.87 -22.45 -22.95
N ASP A 15 -11.66 -23.00 -22.97
CA ASP A 15 -11.17 -23.94 -21.94
C ASP A 15 -11.20 -23.34 -20.54
N ARG A 16 -10.88 -22.04 -20.40
CA ARG A 16 -10.93 -21.34 -19.11
C ARG A 16 -12.36 -21.12 -18.66
N LEU A 17 -13.26 -20.70 -19.55
CA LEU A 17 -14.67 -20.49 -19.23
C LEU A 17 -15.32 -21.78 -18.74
N PHE A 18 -15.06 -22.91 -19.39
CA PHE A 18 -15.57 -24.23 -18.96
C PHE A 18 -15.13 -24.62 -17.55
N ARG A 19 -14.00 -24.13 -17.06
CA ARG A 19 -13.56 -24.37 -15.67
C ARG A 19 -14.15 -23.39 -14.68
N LEU A 20 -14.58 -22.21 -15.14
CA LEU A 20 -15.06 -21.12 -14.30
C LEU A 20 -16.58 -21.17 -14.07
N THR A 21 -17.33 -21.54 -15.12
CA THR A 21 -18.79 -21.51 -15.12
C THR A 21 -19.35 -22.50 -16.15
N ASP A 22 -20.50 -23.09 -15.84
CA ASP A 22 -21.24 -23.95 -16.77
C ASP A 22 -21.96 -23.11 -17.85
N GLU A 23 -22.35 -21.88 -17.51
CA GLU A 23 -23.00 -20.95 -18.43
C GLU A 23 -22.28 -19.60 -18.45
N ALA A 24 -21.90 -19.14 -19.65
CA ALA A 24 -21.33 -17.81 -19.84
C ALA A 24 -22.46 -16.78 -19.99
N SER A 25 -22.35 -15.66 -19.27
CA SER A 25 -23.31 -14.57 -19.38
C SER A 25 -23.26 -13.93 -20.77
N GLY A 26 -24.42 -13.71 -21.39
CA GLY A 26 -24.52 -12.93 -22.63
C GLY A 26 -24.13 -11.45 -22.50
N ARG A 27 -23.80 -10.98 -21.28
CA ARG A 27 -23.27 -9.63 -21.01
C ARG A 27 -21.75 -9.55 -21.03
N LEU A 28 -21.07 -10.69 -21.21
CA LEU A 28 -19.62 -10.81 -21.24
C LEU A 28 -19.16 -11.01 -22.68
N HIS A 29 -18.44 -10.01 -23.21
CA HIS A 29 -17.92 -10.02 -24.57
C HIS A 29 -16.40 -10.14 -24.53
N PHE A 30 -15.85 -11.01 -25.37
CA PHE A 30 -14.41 -11.23 -25.49
C PHE A 30 -13.91 -10.78 -26.86
N ALA A 31 -12.72 -10.21 -26.90
CA ALA A 31 -11.99 -9.98 -28.14
C ALA A 31 -10.53 -10.42 -27.98
N VAL A 32 -10.01 -11.12 -28.98
CA VAL A 32 -8.60 -11.56 -29.02
C VAL A 32 -7.70 -10.65 -29.85
N ALA A 33 -8.27 -9.57 -30.38
CA ALA A 33 -7.58 -8.55 -31.17
C ALA A 33 -8.21 -7.19 -30.92
N SER A 34 -7.40 -6.14 -31.02
CA SER A 34 -7.83 -4.76 -30.90
C SER A 34 -6.92 -3.85 -31.72
N CYS A 35 -7.38 -2.63 -31.98
CA CYS A 35 -6.50 -1.56 -32.44
C CYS A 35 -5.47 -1.21 -31.36
N LYS A 36 -4.42 -0.50 -31.77
CA LYS A 36 -3.49 0.15 -30.83
C LYS A 36 -4.03 1.50 -30.39
N LEU A 37 -3.53 2.03 -29.28
CA LEU A 37 -3.86 3.37 -28.80
C LEU A 37 -3.61 4.44 -29.87
N SER A 38 -2.48 4.35 -30.57
CA SER A 38 -2.14 5.26 -31.67
C SER A 38 -2.92 5.02 -32.97
N ASP A 39 -3.71 3.95 -33.04
CA ASP A 39 -4.37 3.46 -34.26
C ASP A 39 -5.88 3.24 -34.03
N GLY A 40 -6.48 4.07 -33.17
CA GLY A 40 -7.93 4.12 -33.02
C GLY A 40 -8.54 3.16 -32.00
N LEU A 41 -7.78 2.62 -31.03
CA LEU A 41 -8.38 1.82 -29.94
C LEU A 41 -9.51 2.56 -29.23
N ILE A 42 -9.35 3.85 -28.94
CA ILE A 42 -10.41 4.62 -28.28
C ILE A 42 -11.67 4.66 -29.14
N VAL A 43 -11.54 4.89 -30.45
CA VAL A 43 -12.68 4.86 -31.40
C VAL A 43 -13.35 3.48 -31.41
N GLN A 44 -12.55 2.42 -31.42
CA GLN A 44 -13.06 1.05 -31.33
C GLN A 44 -13.88 0.81 -30.06
N LEU A 45 -13.43 1.33 -28.91
CA LEU A 45 -14.16 1.22 -27.65
C LEU A 45 -15.45 2.07 -27.65
N GLU A 46 -15.41 3.26 -28.24
CA GLU A 46 -16.60 4.11 -28.44
C GLU A 46 -17.66 3.39 -29.30
N ASP A 47 -17.25 2.74 -30.39
CA ASP A 47 -18.15 1.97 -31.24
C ASP A 47 -18.76 0.78 -30.48
N TYR A 48 -17.96 0.07 -29.67
CA TYR A 48 -18.48 -0.99 -28.80
C TYR A 48 -19.56 -0.48 -27.83
N LEU A 49 -19.39 0.70 -27.25
CA LEU A 49 -20.37 1.27 -26.32
C LEU A 49 -21.68 1.69 -27.01
N LYS A 50 -21.68 1.94 -28.33
CA LYS A 50 -22.92 2.19 -29.08
C LYS A 50 -23.79 0.94 -29.14
N ASP A 51 -23.17 -0.21 -29.37
CA ASP A 51 -23.87 -1.50 -29.43
C ASP A 51 -24.23 -2.02 -28.02
N TYR A 52 -23.42 -1.66 -27.00
CA TYR A 52 -23.55 -2.16 -25.63
C TYR A 52 -23.48 -1.04 -24.57
N PRO A 53 -24.47 -0.13 -24.53
CA PRO A 53 -24.44 1.09 -23.69
C PRO A 53 -24.50 0.83 -22.18
N ASP A 54 -24.96 -0.36 -21.76
CA ASP A 54 -25.02 -0.77 -20.36
C ASP A 54 -23.68 -1.32 -19.83
N SER A 55 -22.62 -1.29 -20.64
CA SER A 55 -21.30 -1.70 -20.21
C SER A 55 -20.76 -0.78 -19.11
N ARG A 56 -20.26 -1.39 -18.02
CA ARG A 56 -19.67 -0.67 -16.88
C ARG A 56 -18.22 -1.08 -16.57
N LEU A 57 -17.70 -2.06 -17.31
CA LEU A 57 -16.35 -2.58 -17.14
C LEU A 57 -15.76 -2.99 -18.49
N ILE A 58 -14.54 -2.53 -18.73
CA ILE A 58 -13.68 -2.92 -19.85
C ILE A 58 -12.34 -3.41 -19.27
N VAL A 59 -11.85 -4.54 -19.73
CA VAL A 59 -10.53 -5.09 -19.35
C VAL A 59 -9.63 -5.13 -20.58
N ILE A 60 -8.42 -4.61 -20.44
CA ILE A 60 -7.37 -4.62 -21.46
C ILE A 60 -6.23 -5.52 -20.96
N ASP A 61 -6.10 -6.70 -21.57
CA ASP A 61 -5.14 -7.73 -21.17
C ASP A 61 -4.27 -8.13 -22.37
N THR A 62 -3.10 -7.55 -22.59
CA THR A 62 -2.32 -6.66 -21.72
C THR A 62 -2.12 -5.27 -22.33
N LEU A 63 -1.71 -4.31 -21.51
CA LEU A 63 -1.30 -2.98 -21.94
C LEU A 63 -0.24 -3.03 -23.04
N GLN A 64 0.71 -3.96 -22.95
CA GLN A 64 1.80 -4.12 -23.91
C GLN A 64 1.31 -4.38 -25.34
N LYS A 65 0.12 -4.97 -25.50
CA LYS A 65 -0.47 -5.29 -26.81
C LYS A 65 -1.15 -4.10 -27.48
N VAL A 66 -1.65 -3.15 -26.70
CA VAL A 66 -2.35 -1.96 -27.22
C VAL A 66 -1.45 -0.75 -27.36
N ARG A 67 -0.31 -0.74 -26.69
CA ARG A 67 0.64 0.37 -26.77
C ARG A 67 1.45 0.34 -28.06
N THR A 68 1.91 1.53 -28.46
CA THR A 68 2.82 1.71 -29.59
C THR A 68 4.16 2.15 -29.05
N ALA A 69 5.24 1.58 -29.58
CA ALA A 69 6.59 2.00 -29.21
C ALA A 69 6.79 3.46 -29.64
N SER A 70 7.02 4.36 -28.66
CA SER A 70 7.40 5.74 -28.93
C SER A 70 8.92 5.92 -28.86
N LYS A 71 9.44 6.89 -29.61
CA LYS A 71 10.82 7.39 -29.48
C LYS A 71 10.94 8.49 -28.42
N ASP A 72 9.82 8.94 -27.88
CA ASP A 72 9.77 9.98 -26.85
C ASP A 72 10.35 9.48 -25.52
N ASN A 73 10.45 10.40 -24.56
CA ASN A 73 10.76 10.04 -23.18
C ASN A 73 9.76 8.98 -22.69
N ALA A 74 10.27 7.84 -22.23
CA ALA A 74 9.48 6.72 -21.74
C ALA A 74 8.44 7.14 -20.69
N TYR A 75 8.77 8.08 -19.82
CA TYR A 75 7.84 8.59 -18.81
C TYR A 75 6.65 9.32 -19.44
N ALA A 76 6.91 10.21 -20.40
CA ALA A 76 5.86 10.97 -21.08
C ALA A 76 4.96 10.04 -21.92
N SER A 77 5.57 9.04 -22.58
CA SER A 77 4.82 8.03 -23.35
C SER A 77 3.93 7.18 -22.44
N ASP A 78 4.47 6.67 -21.31
CA ASP A 78 3.71 5.90 -20.32
C ASP A 78 2.52 6.70 -19.77
N TYR A 79 2.76 7.95 -19.38
CA TYR A 79 1.74 8.83 -18.85
C TYR A 79 0.65 9.12 -19.90
N GLY A 80 1.04 9.42 -21.14
CA GLY A 80 0.10 9.72 -22.22
C GLY A 80 -0.79 8.53 -22.58
N ASP A 81 -0.21 7.32 -22.66
CA ASP A 81 -0.97 6.10 -22.98
C ASP A 81 -2.07 5.82 -21.95
N ILE A 82 -1.76 5.92 -20.66
CA ILE A 82 -2.75 5.73 -19.60
C ILE A 82 -3.74 6.89 -19.54
N SER A 83 -3.31 8.13 -19.78
CA SER A 83 -4.21 9.29 -19.79
C SER A 83 -5.30 9.14 -20.85
N LEU A 84 -4.98 8.64 -22.05
CA LEU A 84 -6.00 8.38 -23.08
C LEU A 84 -7.07 7.38 -22.61
N ILE A 85 -6.64 6.32 -21.91
CA ILE A 85 -7.54 5.30 -21.37
C ILE A 85 -8.37 5.88 -20.23
N LYS A 86 -7.75 6.66 -19.35
CA LYS A 86 -8.41 7.32 -18.23
C LYS A 86 -9.46 8.32 -18.70
N ASP A 87 -9.12 9.19 -19.65
CA ASP A 87 -10.05 10.17 -20.21
C ASP A 87 -11.27 9.50 -20.84
N PHE A 88 -11.08 8.35 -21.48
CA PHE A 88 -12.18 7.52 -21.97
C PHE A 88 -13.03 6.96 -20.82
N ALA A 89 -12.42 6.38 -19.79
CA ALA A 89 -13.11 5.84 -18.63
C ALA A 89 -13.97 6.90 -17.91
N ASP A 90 -13.38 8.08 -17.68
CA ASP A 90 -14.01 9.22 -17.00
C ASP A 90 -15.21 9.75 -17.80
N ARG A 91 -15.05 9.95 -19.13
CA ARG A 91 -16.14 10.43 -20.00
C ARG A 91 -17.37 9.52 -20.00
N HIS A 92 -17.15 8.21 -19.85
CA HIS A 92 -18.22 7.20 -19.91
C HIS A 92 -18.65 6.68 -18.54
N SER A 93 -18.06 7.18 -17.45
CA SER A 93 -18.36 6.72 -16.08
C SER A 93 -18.31 5.19 -15.93
N LEU A 94 -17.29 4.57 -16.51
CA LEU A 94 -17.06 3.12 -16.45
C LEU A 94 -15.67 2.81 -15.91
N ALA A 95 -15.50 1.57 -15.42
CA ALA A 95 -14.19 1.10 -14.99
C ALA A 95 -13.39 0.53 -16.17
N VAL A 96 -12.12 0.92 -16.31
CA VAL A 96 -11.16 0.24 -17.20
C VAL A 96 -10.06 -0.40 -16.35
N ILE A 97 -9.91 -1.72 -16.45
CA ILE A 97 -8.81 -2.45 -15.84
C ILE A 97 -7.78 -2.74 -16.92
N VAL A 98 -6.53 -2.35 -16.66
CA VAL A 98 -5.42 -2.56 -17.57
C VAL A 98 -4.43 -3.53 -16.93
N VAL A 99 -4.24 -4.70 -17.54
CA VAL A 99 -3.28 -5.70 -17.06
C VAL A 99 -1.89 -5.35 -17.61
N HIS A 100 -0.90 -5.29 -16.72
CA HIS A 100 0.47 -4.98 -17.10
C HIS A 100 1.47 -5.82 -16.33
N HIS A 101 2.62 -6.08 -16.95
CA HIS A 101 3.63 -6.95 -16.39
C HIS A 101 4.51 -6.25 -15.36
N ILE A 102 5.02 -7.01 -14.39
CA ILE A 102 6.08 -6.57 -13.48
C ILE A 102 7.47 -6.97 -14.01
N ARG A 103 8.49 -6.16 -13.70
CA ARG A 103 9.89 -6.46 -14.01
C ARG A 103 10.44 -7.51 -13.04
N LYS A 104 11.48 -8.23 -13.46
CA LYS A 104 12.11 -9.29 -12.64
C LYS A 104 13.03 -8.76 -11.53
N GLN A 105 13.47 -7.50 -11.64
CA GLN A 105 14.35 -6.90 -10.64
C GLN A 105 13.56 -6.66 -9.35
N ASN A 106 14.07 -7.20 -8.25
CA ASN A 106 13.44 -7.01 -6.96
C ASN A 106 13.64 -5.57 -6.48
N ASP A 107 12.64 -5.06 -5.77
CA ASP A 107 12.60 -3.71 -5.20
C ASP A 107 11.85 -3.81 -3.85
N SER A 108 12.24 -2.99 -2.88
CA SER A 108 11.57 -2.96 -1.58
C SER A 108 10.17 -2.36 -1.69
N ASP A 109 9.96 -1.45 -2.64
CA ASP A 109 8.63 -0.96 -2.99
C ASP A 109 8.09 -1.77 -4.17
N VAL A 110 7.02 -2.50 -3.91
CA VAL A 110 6.35 -3.38 -4.88
C VAL A 110 5.81 -2.63 -6.09
N PHE A 111 5.46 -1.34 -5.96
CA PHE A 111 4.96 -0.54 -7.07
C PHE A 111 6.07 -0.13 -8.04
N ASN A 112 7.31 -0.03 -7.56
CA ASN A 112 8.48 0.15 -8.42
C ASN A 112 8.80 -1.11 -9.24
N LYS A 113 8.14 -2.24 -8.99
CA LYS A 113 8.25 -3.45 -9.82
C LYS A 113 7.36 -3.40 -11.07
N VAL A 114 6.41 -2.46 -11.18
CA VAL A 114 5.61 -2.30 -12.41
C VAL A 114 6.54 -1.99 -13.58
N SER A 115 6.41 -2.72 -14.71
CA SER A 115 7.31 -2.53 -15.85
C SER A 115 7.05 -1.19 -16.53
N GLY A 116 8.10 -0.47 -16.92
CA GLY A 116 7.98 0.89 -17.45
C GLY A 116 8.41 1.90 -16.41
N THR A 117 7.81 3.08 -16.43
CA THR A 117 8.12 4.18 -15.53
C THR A 117 7.01 4.40 -14.50
N THR A 118 7.29 5.21 -13.49
CA THR A 118 6.28 5.69 -12.53
C THR A 118 5.17 6.54 -13.18
N GLY A 119 5.30 6.89 -14.47
CA GLY A 119 4.24 7.55 -15.24
C GLY A 119 3.00 6.67 -15.40
N LEU A 120 3.15 5.33 -15.40
CA LEU A 120 2.01 4.41 -15.43
C LEU A 120 1.23 4.41 -14.12
N THR A 121 1.93 4.23 -12.99
CA THR A 121 1.29 4.16 -11.68
C THR A 121 0.77 5.51 -11.21
N GLY A 122 1.45 6.61 -11.59
CA GLY A 122 1.03 7.97 -11.26
C GLY A 122 -0.19 8.48 -12.05
N SER A 123 -0.45 7.93 -13.23
CA SER A 123 -1.61 8.32 -14.06
C SER A 123 -2.86 7.49 -13.80
N ALA A 124 -2.72 6.28 -13.26
CA ALA A 124 -3.85 5.44 -12.84
C ALA A 124 -4.56 6.00 -11.60
N ASP A 125 -5.85 5.72 -11.45
CA ASP A 125 -6.62 6.08 -10.24
C ASP A 125 -6.25 5.16 -9.06
N ALA A 126 -6.02 3.88 -9.36
CA ALA A 126 -5.54 2.86 -8.42
C ALA A 126 -4.60 1.88 -9.13
N THR A 127 -3.59 1.41 -8.40
CA THR A 127 -2.63 0.40 -8.85
C THR A 127 -2.72 -0.83 -7.96
N PHE A 128 -2.77 -2.00 -8.60
CA PHE A 128 -2.81 -3.31 -7.97
C PHE A 128 -1.58 -4.10 -8.40
N VAL A 129 -0.78 -4.60 -7.46
CA VAL A 129 0.38 -5.47 -7.74
C VAL A 129 0.14 -6.83 -7.10
N LEU A 130 0.05 -7.88 -7.91
CA LEU A 130 -0.13 -9.26 -7.44
C LEU A 130 1.21 -10.01 -7.54
N GLU A 131 1.78 -10.42 -6.41
CA GLU A 131 3.06 -11.11 -6.34
C GLU A 131 2.95 -12.44 -5.59
N LYS A 132 3.50 -13.50 -6.18
CA LYS A 132 3.70 -14.78 -5.49
C LYS A 132 5.11 -14.84 -4.93
N GLU A 133 5.25 -15.18 -3.64
CA GLU A 133 6.57 -15.38 -3.02
C GLU A 133 7.39 -16.47 -3.73
N LYS A 134 6.71 -17.54 -4.15
CA LYS A 134 7.30 -18.65 -4.93
C LYS A 134 6.38 -19.00 -6.08
N ARG A 135 6.95 -19.38 -7.23
CA ARG A 135 6.19 -19.75 -8.43
C ARG A 135 5.18 -20.89 -8.19
N ALA A 136 5.54 -21.83 -7.32
CA ALA A 136 4.70 -22.97 -6.95
C ALA A 136 3.70 -22.67 -5.81
N SER A 137 3.73 -21.47 -5.23
CA SER A 137 2.82 -21.09 -4.14
C SER A 137 1.38 -21.00 -4.64
N ASP A 138 0.44 -21.53 -3.86
CA ASP A 138 -0.99 -21.28 -4.02
C ASP A 138 -1.38 -19.91 -3.44
N THR A 139 -0.52 -19.30 -2.63
CA THR A 139 -0.75 -18.01 -1.97
C THR A 139 0.02 -16.89 -2.67
N ALA A 140 -0.60 -15.72 -2.79
CA ALA A 140 -0.04 -14.49 -3.35
C ALA A 140 -0.39 -13.29 -2.46
N LYS A 141 0.41 -12.24 -2.52
CA LYS A 141 0.09 -10.93 -1.94
C LYS A 141 -0.40 -9.99 -3.03
N LEU A 142 -1.53 -9.35 -2.79
CA LEU A 142 -2.06 -8.26 -3.60
C LEU A 142 -1.86 -6.95 -2.84
N TYR A 143 -1.07 -6.06 -3.41
CA TYR A 143 -0.78 -4.73 -2.89
C TYR A 143 -1.63 -3.71 -3.64
N VAL A 144 -2.29 -2.82 -2.91
CA VAL A 144 -3.22 -1.84 -3.48
C VAL A 144 -2.89 -0.45 -2.97
N THR A 145 -2.84 0.51 -3.89
CA THR A 145 -2.74 1.94 -3.56
C THR A 145 -3.48 2.75 -4.63
N GLY A 146 -3.97 3.94 -4.30
CA GLY A 146 -4.64 4.81 -5.24
C GLY A 146 -4.85 6.21 -4.67
N ARG A 147 -5.38 7.12 -5.49
CA ARG A 147 -5.61 8.51 -5.07
C ARG A 147 -6.59 8.60 -3.90
N ASP A 148 -7.67 7.83 -3.98
CA ASP A 148 -8.73 7.76 -2.97
C ASP A 148 -8.73 6.41 -2.23
N THR A 149 -7.64 5.65 -2.30
CA THR A 149 -7.51 4.32 -1.69
C THR A 149 -6.20 4.22 -0.92
N PRO A 150 -6.24 4.24 0.42
CA PRO A 150 -5.06 4.03 1.24
C PRO A 150 -4.39 2.70 0.94
N TYR A 151 -3.09 2.64 1.25
CA TYR A 151 -2.29 1.44 1.02
C TYR A 151 -2.86 0.23 1.78
N GLN A 152 -3.01 -0.89 1.09
CA GLN A 152 -3.55 -2.11 1.66
C GLN A 152 -2.83 -3.33 1.12
N GLU A 153 -2.66 -4.32 1.99
CA GLU A 153 -2.10 -5.62 1.64
C GLU A 153 -3.16 -6.70 1.83
N TYR A 154 -3.34 -7.54 0.81
CA TYR A 154 -4.22 -8.70 0.87
C TYR A 154 -3.40 -9.97 0.64
N THR A 155 -3.48 -10.90 1.58
CA THR A 155 -3.00 -12.26 1.36
C THR A 155 -4.13 -13.05 0.72
N LEU A 156 -3.89 -13.55 -0.50
CA LEU A 156 -4.87 -14.27 -1.30
C LEU A 156 -4.41 -15.70 -1.56
N ARG A 157 -5.34 -16.66 -1.55
CA ARG A 157 -5.09 -18.05 -1.94
C ARG A 157 -5.82 -18.38 -3.22
N PHE A 158 -5.13 -18.98 -4.19
CA PHE A 158 -5.69 -19.39 -5.46
C PHE A 158 -6.13 -20.86 -5.40
N ARG A 159 -7.44 -21.09 -5.53
CA ARG A 159 -8.06 -22.43 -5.58
C ARG A 159 -9.19 -22.42 -6.58
N ASP A 160 -9.33 -23.50 -7.35
CA ASP A 160 -10.45 -23.71 -8.28
C ASP A 160 -10.76 -22.48 -9.15
N CYS A 161 -9.72 -21.91 -9.75
CA CYS A 161 -9.77 -20.72 -10.60
C CYS A 161 -10.29 -19.43 -9.91
N ARG A 162 -10.28 -19.38 -8.57
CA ARG A 162 -10.74 -18.25 -7.76
C ARG A 162 -9.65 -17.82 -6.78
N TRP A 163 -9.64 -16.53 -6.46
CA TRP A 163 -8.82 -15.98 -5.37
C TRP A 163 -9.69 -15.86 -4.12
N GLU A 164 -9.26 -16.51 -3.05
CA GLU A 164 -9.87 -16.44 -1.73
C GLU A 164 -9.08 -15.47 -0.85
N LEU A 165 -9.77 -14.57 -0.15
CA LEU A 165 -9.15 -13.68 0.81
C LEU A 165 -8.76 -14.45 2.08
N VAL A 166 -7.47 -14.49 2.39
CA VAL A 166 -6.93 -15.10 3.62
C VAL A 166 -6.77 -14.04 4.70
N GLU A 167 -6.18 -12.89 4.36
CA GLU A 167 -5.89 -11.82 5.31
C GLU A 167 -5.95 -10.47 4.58
N ARG A 168 -6.38 -9.43 5.29
CA ARG A 168 -6.30 -8.03 4.86
C ARG A 168 -5.61 -7.22 5.94
N LYS A 169 -4.60 -6.44 5.54
CA LYS A 169 -3.94 -5.46 6.41
C LYS A 169 -4.12 -4.04 5.84
N THR A 170 -4.59 -3.13 6.68
CA THR A 170 -4.70 -1.71 6.33
C THR A 170 -3.36 -1.00 6.55
N GLN A 171 -3.19 0.18 5.94
CA GLN A 171 -2.03 1.04 6.16
C GLN A 171 -1.76 1.31 7.65
N GLU A 172 -2.81 1.49 8.45
CA GLU A 172 -2.70 1.73 9.90
C GLU A 172 -2.20 0.50 10.66
N GLN A 173 -2.69 -0.70 10.30
CA GLN A 173 -2.24 -1.95 10.90
C GLN A 173 -0.78 -2.22 10.54
N LEU A 174 -0.40 -2.01 9.28
CA LEU A 174 0.97 -2.13 8.80
C LEU A 174 1.89 -1.14 9.49
N ALA A 175 1.46 0.11 9.66
CA ALA A 175 2.22 1.11 10.43
C ALA A 175 2.42 0.66 11.89
N LYS A 176 1.41 0.08 12.54
CA LYS A 176 1.53 -0.47 13.90
C LYS A 176 2.51 -1.65 13.97
N GLU A 177 2.56 -2.50 12.96
CA GLU A 177 3.53 -3.61 12.87
C GLU A 177 4.97 -3.13 12.72
N THR A 178 5.20 -1.89 12.24
CA THR A 178 6.55 -1.31 12.20
C THR A 178 7.02 -0.74 13.53
N ILE A 179 6.13 -0.60 14.52
CA ILE A 179 6.46 -0.10 15.85
C ILE A 179 7.28 -1.16 16.59
N PRO A 180 8.50 -0.86 17.05
CA PRO A 180 9.34 -1.84 17.74
C PRO A 180 8.70 -2.36 19.04
N ASP A 181 8.73 -3.68 19.25
CA ASP A 181 8.15 -4.36 20.43
C ASP A 181 8.63 -3.78 21.77
N VAL A 182 9.88 -3.29 21.83
CA VAL A 182 10.43 -2.67 23.03
C VAL A 182 9.63 -1.44 23.48
N LEU A 183 8.99 -0.71 22.55
CA LEU A 183 8.15 0.44 22.91
C LEU A 183 6.84 0.01 23.58
N PHE A 184 6.26 -1.12 23.18
CA PHE A 184 5.12 -1.70 23.90
C PHE A 184 5.52 -2.15 25.31
N ARG A 185 6.68 -2.81 25.45
CA ARG A 185 7.24 -3.14 26.77
C ARG A 185 7.51 -1.91 27.63
N LEU A 186 7.90 -0.80 27.02
CA LEU A 186 8.09 0.48 27.73
C LEU A 186 6.77 1.04 28.26
N VAL A 187 5.69 0.94 27.48
CA VAL A 187 4.34 1.32 27.95
C VAL A 187 3.94 0.47 29.15
N ASP A 188 4.17 -0.84 29.10
CA ASP A 188 3.91 -1.74 30.22
C ASP A 188 4.78 -1.41 31.44
N PHE A 189 6.06 -1.10 31.23
CA PHE A 189 6.97 -0.67 32.29
C PHE A 189 6.51 0.62 32.99
N MET A 190 5.95 1.57 32.23
CA MET A 190 5.42 2.83 32.75
C MET A 190 4.02 2.68 33.35
N ARG A 191 3.32 1.56 33.16
CA ARG A 191 1.93 1.36 33.61
C ARG A 191 1.74 1.64 35.10
N ASP A 192 2.70 1.28 35.93
CA ASP A 192 2.65 1.46 37.39
C ASP A 192 3.58 2.58 37.89
N LYS A 193 4.03 3.48 37.00
CA LYS A 193 4.95 4.58 37.32
C LYS A 193 4.40 5.92 36.83
N GLU A 194 4.45 6.94 37.69
CA GLU A 194 4.11 8.31 37.27
C GLU A 194 5.25 8.94 36.47
N GLU A 195 6.48 8.74 36.91
CA GLU A 195 7.69 9.26 36.29
C GLU A 195 8.84 8.24 36.35
N TRP A 196 9.70 8.28 35.35
CA TRP A 196 10.97 7.56 35.32
C TRP A 196 12.06 8.44 34.71
N ILE A 197 13.23 8.50 35.35
CA ILE A 197 14.38 9.27 34.89
C ILE A 197 15.64 8.40 34.99
N GLY A 198 16.44 8.37 33.94
CA GLY A 198 17.70 7.64 33.91
C GLY A 198 18.39 7.71 32.56
N THR A 199 19.47 6.96 32.40
CA THR A 199 20.16 6.75 31.13
C THR A 199 19.46 5.68 30.29
N ALA A 200 19.73 5.64 28.97
CA ALA A 200 19.18 4.60 28.11
C ALA A 200 19.56 3.18 28.55
N THR A 201 20.76 2.99 29.12
CA THR A 201 21.21 1.69 29.66
C THR A 201 20.40 1.29 30.88
N GLU A 202 20.15 2.24 31.79
CA GLU A 202 19.33 2.00 32.99
C GLU A 202 17.87 1.73 32.64
N LEU A 203 17.33 2.38 31.60
CA LEU A 203 15.98 2.13 31.11
C LEU A 203 15.82 0.67 30.66
N LEU A 204 16.73 0.22 29.79
CA LEU A 204 16.71 -1.13 29.25
C LEU A 204 16.89 -2.18 30.36
N ALA A 205 17.83 -1.95 31.27
CA ALA A 205 18.03 -2.82 32.43
C ALA A 205 16.78 -2.89 33.33
N ALA A 206 16.13 -1.75 33.60
CA ALA A 206 14.92 -1.67 34.43
C ALA A 206 13.71 -2.35 33.76
N MET A 207 13.66 -2.37 32.43
CA MET A 207 12.66 -3.09 31.63
C MET A 207 12.98 -4.59 31.48
N GLY A 208 14.18 -5.04 31.89
CA GLY A 208 14.66 -6.40 31.60
C GLY A 208 14.93 -6.65 30.10
N GLU A 209 15.14 -5.59 29.32
CA GLU A 209 15.37 -5.63 27.88
C GLU A 209 16.84 -5.93 27.57
N THR A 210 17.10 -7.06 26.90
CA THR A 210 18.48 -7.52 26.61
C THR A 210 18.87 -7.42 25.14
N GLU A 211 17.90 -7.31 24.22
CA GLU A 211 18.16 -7.35 22.77
C GLU A 211 18.38 -5.94 22.19
N THR A 212 17.70 -4.94 22.75
CA THR A 212 17.79 -3.57 22.27
C THR A 212 19.01 -2.83 22.81
N ILE A 213 19.75 -2.14 21.94
CA ILE A 213 20.94 -1.37 22.30
C ILE A 213 20.55 0.06 22.76
N PRO A 214 21.23 0.68 23.74
CA PRO A 214 20.90 2.02 24.27
C PRO A 214 20.73 3.15 23.23
N THR A 215 21.53 3.14 22.16
CA THR A 215 21.41 4.13 21.08
C THR A 215 20.16 3.94 20.22
N VAL A 216 19.73 2.69 20.04
CA VAL A 216 18.55 2.32 19.24
C VAL A 216 17.27 2.70 19.97
N ILE A 217 17.16 2.40 21.27
CA ILE A 217 15.97 2.80 22.05
C ILE A 217 15.84 4.33 22.10
N THR A 218 16.95 5.06 22.23
CA THR A 218 16.91 6.54 22.19
C THR A 218 16.43 7.05 20.83
N LYS A 219 16.85 6.42 19.73
CA LYS A 219 16.37 6.75 18.38
C LYS A 219 14.85 6.53 18.29
N TRP A 220 14.36 5.35 18.68
CA TRP A 220 12.93 5.03 18.62
C TRP A 220 12.08 5.93 19.52
N LEU A 221 12.54 6.25 20.73
CA LEU A 221 11.85 7.20 21.61
C LEU A 221 11.72 8.60 20.97
N ASN A 222 12.73 9.06 20.24
CA ASN A 222 12.66 10.32 19.49
C ASN A 222 11.68 10.21 18.31
N GLU A 223 11.77 9.13 17.54
CA GLU A 223 10.96 8.88 16.34
C GLU A 223 9.46 8.76 16.66
N TYR A 224 9.13 8.08 17.76
CA TYR A 224 7.76 7.76 18.16
C TYR A 224 7.21 8.66 19.28
N ARG A 225 7.88 9.80 19.56
CA ARG A 225 7.51 10.75 20.63
C ARG A 225 6.10 11.31 20.50
N THR A 226 5.75 11.80 19.31
CA THR A 226 4.49 12.51 19.05
C THR A 226 3.36 11.59 18.60
N THR A 227 3.70 10.36 18.20
CA THR A 227 2.75 9.34 17.77
C THR A 227 2.52 8.33 18.90
N PHE A 228 3.18 7.19 18.87
CA PHE A 228 2.93 6.06 19.76
C PHE A 228 3.04 6.41 21.26
N LEU A 229 4.07 7.16 21.67
CA LEU A 229 4.22 7.52 23.09
C LEU A 229 3.12 8.47 23.56
N SER A 230 2.82 9.51 22.77
CA SER A 230 1.76 10.47 23.08
C SER A 230 0.38 9.83 23.13
N GLU A 231 0.06 8.93 22.19
CA GLU A 231 -1.17 8.15 22.17
C GLU A 231 -1.32 7.26 23.41
N ASN A 232 -0.22 6.71 23.90
CA ASN A 232 -0.16 5.95 25.17
C ASN A 232 0.00 6.84 26.41
N ARG A 233 -0.18 8.16 26.28
CA ARG A 233 -0.09 9.15 27.37
C ARG A 233 1.28 9.21 28.06
N ILE A 234 2.35 8.88 27.34
CA ILE A 234 3.74 8.95 27.82
C ILE A 234 4.42 10.16 27.20
N CYS A 235 4.86 11.09 28.04
CA CYS A 235 5.74 12.19 27.66
C CYS A 235 7.19 11.74 27.74
N TYR A 236 7.93 11.94 26.65
CA TYR A 236 9.36 11.69 26.60
C TYR A 236 10.14 13.00 26.42
N GLN A 237 11.21 13.15 27.20
CA GLN A 237 12.20 14.20 27.05
C GLN A 237 13.61 13.63 27.11
N TYR A 238 14.48 14.19 26.26
CA TYR A 238 15.90 13.90 26.24
C TYR A 238 16.67 15.14 26.63
N SER A 239 17.61 15.00 27.57
CA SER A 239 18.48 16.09 27.98
C SER A 239 19.94 15.66 28.05
N ARG A 240 20.84 16.60 27.75
CA ARG A 240 22.28 16.42 27.87
C ARG A 240 22.80 17.38 28.93
N ARG A 241 23.36 16.84 30.01
CA ARG A 241 23.92 17.58 31.14
C ARG A 241 25.40 17.22 31.32
N LYS A 242 26.09 17.91 32.23
CA LYS A 242 27.53 17.68 32.53
C LYS A 242 27.81 16.25 33.02
N ASP A 243 26.81 15.61 33.62
CA ASP A 243 26.83 14.25 34.18
C ASP A 243 26.37 13.15 33.21
N GLY A 244 25.93 13.49 31.99
CA GLY A 244 25.59 12.51 30.96
C GLY A 244 24.33 12.82 30.16
N ARG A 245 23.86 11.81 29.43
CA ARG A 245 22.62 11.83 28.64
C ARG A 245 21.49 11.23 29.49
N ARG A 246 20.40 11.95 29.68
CA ARG A 246 19.25 11.49 30.47
C ARG A 246 17.98 11.45 29.64
N ILE A 247 17.20 10.40 29.88
CA ILE A 247 15.84 10.19 29.41
C ILE A 247 14.91 10.45 30.60
N ALA A 248 13.86 11.23 30.38
CA ALA A 248 12.75 11.39 31.30
C ALA A 248 11.46 10.93 30.62
N LEU A 249 10.72 10.07 31.31
CA LEU A 249 9.42 9.54 30.90
C LEU A 249 8.40 9.88 31.97
N ALA A 250 7.26 10.45 31.59
CA ALA A 250 6.19 10.78 32.53
C ALA A 250 4.81 10.42 31.95
N ARG A 251 3.91 9.89 32.78
CA ARG A 251 2.52 9.65 32.37
C ARG A 251 1.69 10.92 32.50
N ARG A 252 0.89 11.23 31.49
CA ARG A 252 -0.14 12.28 31.59
C ARG A 252 -1.34 11.76 32.38
N ALA A 253 -1.71 12.48 33.45
CA ALA A 253 -2.97 12.26 34.17
C ALA A 253 -4.17 12.67 33.28
N GLY A 254 -5.32 12.00 33.46
CA GLY A 254 -6.52 12.20 32.63
C GLY A 254 -7.42 13.36 33.09
N ASP A 255 -7.77 14.23 32.11
CA ASP A 255 -8.91 15.15 31.90
C ASP A 255 -9.29 16.28 32.88
N SER A 256 -9.35 17.51 32.33
CA SER A 256 -10.60 18.26 32.07
C SER A 256 -10.34 19.60 31.38
N GLY A 257 -10.93 19.83 30.20
CA GLY A 257 -11.39 21.15 29.71
C GLY A 257 -10.36 22.21 29.27
N ASP A 258 -10.60 22.71 28.05
CA ASP A 258 -10.16 23.99 27.47
C ASP A 258 -8.67 24.27 27.19
N GLY A 259 -8.40 24.37 25.87
CA GLY A 259 -7.76 25.52 25.24
C GLY A 259 -6.51 26.09 25.93
N GLY A 260 -5.34 25.66 25.48
CA GLY A 260 -4.11 26.39 25.76
C GLY A 260 -2.88 25.60 25.36
N ASP A 261 -2.28 26.01 24.25
CA ASP A 261 -0.89 25.74 23.89
C ASP A 261 -0.03 26.20 25.08
N SER A 262 0.25 25.29 26.00
CA SER A 262 1.01 25.55 27.21
C SER A 262 2.05 24.45 27.32
N ASP A 263 3.31 24.89 27.25
CA ASP A 263 4.49 24.13 27.62
C ASP A 263 4.23 23.34 28.90
N ILE A 264 3.93 22.05 28.75
CA ILE A 264 3.93 21.12 29.88
C ILE A 264 5.38 20.96 30.30
N ARG A 265 5.78 21.80 31.25
CA ARG A 265 7.03 21.68 32.00
C ARG A 265 6.99 20.36 32.75
N ILE A 266 7.68 19.35 32.22
CA ILE A 266 8.28 18.33 33.09
C ILE A 266 9.12 19.13 34.08
N PRO A 267 8.84 19.07 35.40
CA PRO A 267 9.63 19.82 36.36
C PRO A 267 11.10 19.44 36.18
N PRO A 268 12.02 20.42 36.08
CA PRO A 268 13.44 20.08 36.00
C PRO A 268 13.75 19.23 37.24
N CYS A 269 14.23 18.00 37.01
CA CYS A 269 14.52 17.03 38.06
C CYS A 269 15.18 17.75 39.24
N TYR A 270 14.48 17.84 40.37
CA TYR A 270 15.01 18.45 41.57
C TYR A 270 16.18 17.58 42.04
N CYS A 271 17.37 18.16 42.02
CA CYS A 271 18.53 17.61 42.69
C CYS A 271 18.31 17.75 44.20
N HIS A 272 18.34 16.63 44.92
CA HIS A 272 18.85 16.60 46.29
C HIS A 272 20.09 15.71 46.32
#